data_AF-A0A2D8FNT7-F1
#
_entry.id   AF-A0A2D8FNT7-F1
#
_cell.length_a   1.000
_cell.length_b   1.000
_cell.length_c   1.000
_cell.angle_alpha   90.00
_cell.angle_beta   90.00
_cell.angle_gamma   90.00
#
_symmetry.space_group_name_H-M   'P 1'
#
loop_
_entity.id
_entity.type
_entity.pdbx_description
1 polymer ?
#
loop_
_entity_poly.entity_id
_entity_poly.type
_entity_poly.pdbx_seq_one_letter_code
_entity_poly.pdbx_strand_id
1 'polypeptide(L)'
;MAYFSASHLDSSDFTAGEIARITGIKPAAQRDWRRRGLLARPDQGWARHRVDDLIEIMVRGVMSDLGMPHLSIFLDINDLKREVLRWAIQAPDSVYKPDDSLQPVKIYPPKYQYACATAPWPEYNVPFILLKDASAVTSFLGQKRSLSCTTLDLKKIAETIVEAADKPLWTLKPGPDEEEIQDAYRCAGWGDLEAQEALIEIGIDWAGEVFG
;
A
#
# COMPACT_ATOMS: atom_id res chain seq x y z
N MET A 1 6.31 -5.52 28.17
CA MET A 1 5.60 -5.70 26.88
C MET A 1 6.48 -4.99 25.85
N ALA A 2 6.84 -5.58 24.71
CA ALA A 2 7.76 -4.92 23.78
C ALA A 2 7.00 -3.79 23.06
N TYR A 3 7.41 -2.54 23.28
CA TYR A 3 6.83 -1.36 22.63
C TYR A 3 7.12 -1.36 21.12
N PHE A 4 8.29 -1.87 20.74
CA PHE A 4 8.75 -1.96 19.36
C PHE A 4 8.61 -3.36 18.78
N SER A 5 8.32 -3.43 17.48
CA SER A 5 8.36 -4.68 16.75
C SER A 5 9.80 -5.22 16.68
N ALA A 6 9.95 -6.54 16.74
CA ALA A 6 11.25 -7.19 16.60
C ALA A 6 11.76 -7.14 15.15
N SER A 7 10.88 -6.88 14.18
CA SER A 7 11.20 -6.80 12.75
C SER A 7 10.11 -6.01 12.01
N HIS A 8 10.49 -5.34 10.93
CA HIS A 8 9.60 -4.57 10.06
C HIS A 8 9.84 -4.89 8.57
N LEU A 9 8.91 -4.46 7.72
CA LEU A 9 9.04 -4.56 6.27
C LEU A 9 9.59 -3.26 5.71
N ASP A 10 10.75 -3.32 5.07
CA ASP A 10 11.28 -2.21 4.30
C ASP A 10 10.88 -2.33 2.83
N SER A 11 10.34 -1.25 2.28
CA SER A 11 9.81 -1.20 0.90
C SER A 11 10.95 -1.12 -0.11
N SER A 12 10.95 -1.97 -1.13
CA SER A 12 11.91 -1.88 -2.22
C SER A 12 11.68 -0.60 -3.05
N ASP A 13 12.78 0.04 -3.46
CA ASP A 13 12.76 1.16 -4.41
C ASP A 13 12.65 0.64 -5.86
N PHE A 14 11.79 1.28 -6.65
CA PHE A 14 11.62 1.03 -8.08
C PHE A 14 11.94 2.29 -8.89
N THR A 15 12.67 2.11 -9.97
CA THR A 15 12.87 3.13 -10.99
C THR A 15 11.61 3.31 -11.84
N ALA A 16 11.48 4.45 -12.50
CA ALA A 16 10.38 4.69 -13.44
C ALA A 16 10.31 3.64 -14.58
N GLY A 17 11.47 3.10 -14.99
CA GLY A 17 11.57 2.04 -15.99
C GLY A 17 11.02 0.70 -15.48
N GLU A 18 11.37 0.32 -14.25
CA GLU A 18 10.83 -0.88 -13.59
C GLU A 18 9.31 -0.76 -13.44
N ILE A 19 8.79 0.38 -12.96
CA ILE A 19 7.33 0.59 -12.85
C ILE A 19 6.66 0.45 -14.21
N ALA A 20 7.19 1.10 -15.25
CA ALA A 20 6.56 1.06 -16.56
C ALA A 20 6.51 -0.36 -17.14
N ARG A 21 7.53 -1.18 -16.85
CA ARG A 21 7.56 -2.59 -17.22
C ARG A 21 6.57 -3.42 -16.40
N ILE A 22 6.55 -3.26 -15.08
CA ILE A 22 5.67 -4.03 -14.18
C ILE A 22 4.19 -3.70 -14.41
N THR A 23 3.87 -2.42 -14.54
CA THR A 23 2.48 -1.93 -14.65
C THR A 23 1.98 -1.86 -16.09
N GLY A 24 2.87 -1.92 -17.09
CA GLY A 24 2.54 -1.63 -18.49
C GLY A 24 2.27 -0.13 -18.76
N ILE A 25 2.24 0.72 -17.74
CA ILE A 25 1.90 2.14 -17.87
C ILE A 25 3.13 2.95 -18.25
N LYS A 26 3.10 3.54 -19.46
CA LYS A 26 4.21 4.36 -19.98
C LYS A 26 4.53 5.54 -19.05
N PRO A 27 5.82 5.90 -18.88
CA PRO A 27 6.21 7.03 -18.03
C PRO A 27 5.51 8.35 -18.39
N ALA A 28 5.20 8.58 -19.66
CA ALA A 28 4.45 9.76 -20.10
C ALA A 28 3.06 9.87 -19.48
N ALA A 29 2.33 8.75 -19.38
CA ALA A 29 1.01 8.70 -18.73
C ALA A 29 1.14 8.96 -17.22
N GLN A 30 2.12 8.33 -16.56
CA GLN A 30 2.39 8.57 -15.13
C GLN A 30 2.69 10.05 -14.83
N ARG A 31 3.46 10.73 -15.71
CA ARG A 31 3.74 12.16 -15.58
C ARG A 31 2.50 13.02 -15.76
N ASP A 32 1.65 12.69 -16.72
CA ASP A 32 0.38 13.38 -16.94
C ASP A 32 -0.55 13.21 -15.73
N TRP A 33 -0.66 12.01 -15.17
CA TRP A 33 -1.44 11.75 -13.96
C TRP A 33 -0.92 12.56 -12.76
N ARG A 34 0.40 12.63 -12.53
CA ARG A 34 0.99 13.50 -11.49
C ARG A 34 0.70 14.98 -11.73
N ARG A 35 0.79 15.46 -12.97
CA ARG A 35 0.48 16.85 -13.33
C ARG A 35 -0.97 17.22 -13.04
N ARG A 36 -1.89 16.26 -13.22
CA ARG A 36 -3.32 16.41 -12.93
C ARG A 36 -3.68 16.18 -11.45
N GLY A 37 -2.70 15.88 -10.59
CA GLY A 37 -2.94 15.61 -9.16
C GLY A 37 -3.58 14.24 -8.90
N LEU A 38 -3.52 13.32 -9.86
CA LEU A 38 -4.05 11.96 -9.75
C LEU A 38 -3.03 10.97 -9.18
N LEU A 39 -1.75 11.33 -9.11
CA LEU A 39 -0.73 10.56 -8.41
C LEU A 39 0.00 11.51 -7.47
N ALA A 40 0.41 10.99 -6.31
CA ALA A 40 1.30 11.73 -5.42
C ALA A 40 2.60 12.12 -6.15
N ARG A 41 3.15 13.27 -5.77
CA ARG A 41 4.50 13.63 -6.18
C ARG A 41 5.46 12.81 -5.32
N PRO A 42 6.44 12.11 -5.93
CA PRO A 42 7.37 11.32 -5.17
C PRO A 42 8.17 12.24 -4.24
N ASP A 43 8.18 11.85 -2.98
CA ASP A 43 8.77 12.51 -1.82
C ASP A 43 10.31 12.49 -1.87
N GLN A 44 10.90 11.49 -2.55
CA GLN A 44 12.35 11.33 -2.73
C GLN A 44 12.85 11.70 -4.15
N GLY A 45 12.10 12.54 -4.86
CA GLY A 45 12.42 12.94 -6.24
C GLY A 45 11.97 11.91 -7.28
N TRP A 46 12.16 12.23 -8.56
CA TRP A 46 11.57 11.51 -9.69
C TRP A 46 12.19 10.13 -9.99
N ALA A 47 13.23 9.74 -9.24
CA ALA A 47 14.09 8.62 -9.59
C ALA A 47 13.74 7.31 -8.86
N ARG A 48 13.02 7.39 -7.74
CA ARG A 48 12.72 6.25 -6.88
C ARG A 48 11.28 6.29 -6.42
N HIS A 49 10.63 5.15 -6.52
CA HIS A 49 9.23 4.96 -6.21
C HIS A 49 9.09 3.77 -5.27
N ARG A 50 8.24 3.90 -4.26
CA ARG A 50 7.98 2.83 -3.30
C ARG A 50 6.93 1.85 -3.84
N VAL A 51 6.75 0.72 -3.17
CA VAL A 51 5.73 -0.27 -3.54
C VAL A 51 4.32 0.35 -3.58
N ASP A 52 4.03 1.33 -2.72
CA ASP A 52 2.74 2.03 -2.71
C ASP A 52 2.46 2.81 -3.99
N ASP A 53 3.49 3.43 -4.57
CA ASP A 53 3.39 4.11 -5.88
C ASP A 53 3.11 3.10 -6.98
N LEU A 54 3.81 1.96 -6.96
CA LEU A 54 3.67 0.89 -7.93
C LEU A 54 2.24 0.33 -7.92
N ILE A 55 1.71 0.02 -6.74
CA ILE A 55 0.33 -0.45 -6.55
C ILE A 55 -0.67 0.60 -7.04
N GLU A 56 -0.49 1.87 -6.67
CA GLU A 56 -1.40 2.93 -7.11
C GLU A 56 -1.44 3.07 -8.63
N ILE A 57 -0.28 3.04 -9.29
CA ILE A 57 -0.18 3.12 -10.74
C ILE A 57 -0.87 1.91 -11.39
N MET A 58 -0.66 0.70 -10.86
CA MET A 58 -1.30 -0.50 -11.38
C MET A 58 -2.83 -0.43 -11.26
N VAL A 59 -3.35 -0.08 -10.08
CA VAL A 59 -4.81 0.04 -9.85
C VAL A 59 -5.42 1.07 -10.81
N ARG A 60 -4.78 2.23 -10.97
CA ARG A 60 -5.24 3.27 -11.90
C ARG A 60 -5.15 2.84 -13.36
N GLY A 61 -4.14 2.05 -13.72
CA GLY A 61 -3.99 1.43 -15.04
C GLY A 61 -5.18 0.53 -15.36
N VAL A 62 -5.47 -0.43 -14.48
CA VAL A 62 -6.62 -1.34 -14.63
C VAL A 62 -7.94 -0.58 -14.72
N MET A 63 -8.12 0.46 -13.89
CA MET A 63 -9.29 1.33 -13.98
C MET A 63 -9.41 2.04 -15.33
N SER A 64 -8.29 2.57 -15.84
CA SER A 64 -8.24 3.24 -17.14
C SER A 64 -8.58 2.28 -18.29
N ASP A 65 -8.09 1.05 -18.24
CA ASP A 65 -8.37 0.03 -19.26
C ASP A 65 -9.85 -0.39 -19.27
N LEU A 66 -10.51 -0.29 -18.13
CA LEU A 66 -11.96 -0.52 -17.96
C LEU A 66 -12.80 0.72 -18.27
N GLY A 67 -12.19 1.83 -18.70
CA GLY A 67 -12.86 3.09 -19.02
C GLY A 67 -13.37 3.87 -17.79
N MET A 68 -12.94 3.49 -16.59
CA MET A 68 -13.34 4.15 -15.35
C MET A 68 -12.63 5.51 -15.23
N PRO A 69 -13.30 6.56 -14.72
CA PRO A 69 -12.63 7.83 -14.45
C PRO A 69 -11.57 7.65 -13.35
N HIS A 70 -10.49 8.41 -13.44
CA HIS A 70 -9.48 8.43 -12.38
C HIS A 70 -10.01 9.15 -11.14
N LEU A 71 -9.79 8.55 -9.97
CA LEU A 71 -10.22 9.10 -8.68
C LEU A 71 -9.22 10.10 -8.13
N SER A 72 -9.74 11.06 -7.35
CA SER A 72 -8.91 11.87 -6.46
C SER A 72 -8.08 10.96 -5.54
N ILE A 73 -6.80 11.29 -5.34
CA ILE A 73 -5.86 10.53 -4.50
C ILE A 73 -6.35 10.34 -3.05
N PHE A 74 -7.27 11.19 -2.57
CA PHE A 74 -7.60 11.28 -1.15
C PHE A 74 -8.76 10.41 -0.67
N LEU A 75 -9.76 10.09 -1.51
CA LEU A 75 -11.04 9.63 -0.98
C LEU A 75 -11.33 8.12 -1.13
N ASP A 76 -10.93 7.46 -2.23
CA ASP A 76 -11.40 6.07 -2.48
C ASP A 76 -10.32 5.05 -2.89
N ILE A 77 -9.17 5.48 -3.44
CA ILE A 77 -8.17 4.52 -3.93
C ILE A 77 -7.35 3.88 -2.79
N ASN A 78 -7.27 4.52 -1.63
CA ASN A 78 -6.45 4.05 -0.51
C ASN A 78 -6.93 2.71 0.04
N ASP A 79 -8.23 2.46 0.09
CA ASP A 79 -8.75 1.17 0.55
C ASP A 79 -8.46 0.06 -0.47
N LEU A 80 -8.52 0.36 -1.76
CA LEU A 80 -8.07 -0.58 -2.81
C LEU A 80 -6.57 -0.87 -2.68
N LYS A 81 -5.74 0.17 -2.55
CA LYS A 81 -4.29 0.04 -2.38
C LYS A 81 -3.96 -0.82 -1.16
N ARG A 82 -4.61 -0.58 -0.03
CA ARG A 82 -4.41 -1.35 1.21
C ARG A 82 -4.73 -2.83 1.04
N GLU A 83 -5.84 -3.17 0.38
CA GLU A 83 -6.18 -4.57 0.14
C GLU A 83 -5.23 -5.22 -0.87
N VAL A 84 -4.85 -4.52 -1.94
CA VAL A 84 -3.82 -5.01 -2.89
C VAL A 84 -2.48 -5.25 -2.19
N LEU A 85 -2.06 -4.33 -1.32
CA LEU A 85 -0.83 -4.44 -0.53
C LEU A 85 -0.87 -5.67 0.39
N ARG A 86 -1.99 -5.91 1.09
CA ARG A 86 -2.15 -7.11 1.94
C ARG A 86 -2.06 -8.41 1.14
N TRP A 87 -2.67 -8.45 -0.05
CA TRP A 87 -2.53 -9.59 -0.94
C TRP A 87 -1.10 -9.76 -1.44
N ALA A 88 -0.43 -8.66 -1.83
CA ALA A 88 0.92 -8.69 -2.37
C ALA A 88 1.93 -9.18 -1.35
N ILE A 89 1.86 -8.71 -0.10
CA ILE A 89 2.76 -9.17 0.99
C ILE A 89 2.63 -10.67 1.27
N GLN A 90 1.46 -11.26 1.04
CA GLN A 90 1.21 -12.68 1.26
C GLN A 90 1.53 -13.54 0.04
N ALA A 91 1.83 -12.92 -1.11
CA ALA A 91 2.21 -13.67 -2.28
C ALA A 91 3.60 -14.30 -2.08
N PRO A 92 3.84 -15.52 -2.61
CA PRO A 92 5.16 -16.13 -2.61
C PRO A 92 6.23 -15.18 -3.17
N ASP A 93 7.43 -15.24 -2.62
CA ASP A 93 8.62 -14.48 -3.07
C ASP A 93 8.50 -12.94 -3.02
N SER A 94 7.38 -12.40 -2.52
CA SER A 94 7.17 -10.95 -2.40
C SER A 94 8.01 -10.30 -1.29
N VAL A 95 8.40 -11.07 -0.27
CA VAL A 95 9.20 -10.61 0.88
C VAL A 95 10.52 -11.39 0.93
N TYR A 96 11.62 -10.67 0.85
CA TYR A 96 12.95 -11.22 1.08
C TYR A 96 13.25 -11.31 2.57
N LYS A 97 13.65 -12.49 3.04
CA LYS A 97 14.13 -12.71 4.41
C LYS A 97 15.65 -12.96 4.37
N PRO A 98 16.49 -11.97 4.72
CA PRO A 98 17.95 -12.11 4.65
C PRO A 98 18.54 -12.99 5.75
N ASP A 99 17.85 -13.10 6.89
CA ASP A 99 18.29 -13.85 8.06
C ASP A 99 17.10 -14.59 8.68
N ASP A 100 17.25 -15.90 8.88
CA ASP A 100 16.22 -16.77 9.46
C ASP A 100 15.88 -16.43 10.91
N SER A 101 16.76 -15.72 11.63
CA SER A 101 16.53 -15.26 13.00
C SER A 101 15.44 -14.18 13.10
N LEU A 102 15.18 -13.46 12.00
CA LEU A 102 14.18 -12.38 11.97
C LEU A 102 12.77 -12.92 12.19
N GLN A 103 12.03 -12.21 13.03
CA GLN A 103 10.66 -12.56 13.37
C GLN A 103 9.71 -12.12 12.25
N PRO A 104 8.68 -12.91 11.92
CA PRO A 104 7.67 -12.47 10.97
C PRO A 104 6.97 -11.19 11.45
N VAL A 105 6.81 -10.21 10.56
CA VAL A 105 5.99 -9.03 10.85
C VAL A 105 4.53 -9.45 10.95
N LYS A 106 3.79 -8.90 11.92
CA LYS A 106 2.36 -9.12 12.03
C LYS A 106 1.63 -8.39 10.89
N ILE A 107 1.34 -9.11 9.82
CA ILE A 107 0.56 -8.59 8.69
C ILE A 107 -0.90 -8.98 8.87
N TYR A 108 -1.80 -8.01 8.74
CA TYR A 108 -3.24 -8.30 8.76
C TYR A 108 -3.63 -9.06 7.48
N PRO A 109 -4.38 -10.16 7.59
CA PRO A 109 -4.84 -10.89 6.41
C PRO A 109 -5.71 -9.99 5.53
N PRO A 110 -5.78 -10.27 4.21
CA PRO A 110 -6.60 -9.49 3.28
C PRO A 110 -8.07 -9.73 3.65
N LYS A 111 -8.87 -8.67 3.63
CA LYS A 111 -10.29 -8.77 3.99
C LYS A 111 -11.17 -8.91 2.76
N TYR A 112 -10.75 -8.29 1.66
CA TYR A 112 -11.53 -8.20 0.43
C TYR A 112 -10.70 -8.64 -0.78
N GLN A 113 -11.26 -9.51 -1.62
CA GLN A 113 -10.65 -9.88 -2.90
C GLN A 113 -11.14 -8.97 -4.03
N TYR A 114 -12.38 -8.49 -3.96
CA TYR A 114 -13.00 -7.78 -5.07
C TYR A 114 -13.40 -6.36 -4.69
N ALA A 115 -13.34 -5.46 -5.66
CA ALA A 115 -13.97 -4.15 -5.59
C ALA A 115 -14.94 -4.00 -6.77
N CYS A 116 -16.19 -3.67 -6.48
CA CYS A 116 -17.22 -3.50 -7.50
C CYS A 116 -17.68 -2.05 -7.58
N ALA A 117 -17.92 -1.58 -8.80
CA ALA A 117 -18.49 -0.27 -9.08
C ALA A 117 -19.55 -0.37 -10.17
N THR A 118 -20.69 0.30 -9.97
CA THR A 118 -21.81 0.31 -10.93
C THR A 118 -21.85 1.63 -11.69
N ALA A 119 -22.04 1.57 -13.00
CA ALA A 119 -22.22 2.77 -13.83
C ALA A 119 -23.66 3.33 -13.70
N PRO A 120 -23.89 4.62 -14.00
CA PRO A 120 -22.91 5.62 -14.44
C PRO A 120 -22.01 6.10 -13.30
N TRP A 121 -20.74 6.34 -13.61
CA TRP A 121 -19.77 6.86 -12.65
C TRP A 121 -19.78 8.40 -12.64
N PRO A 122 -19.94 9.03 -11.47
CA PRO A 122 -19.65 10.45 -11.30
C PRO A 122 -18.22 10.78 -11.76
N GLU A 123 -18.05 11.96 -12.36
CA GLU A 123 -16.81 12.39 -13.03
C GLU A 123 -15.57 12.44 -12.11
N TYR A 124 -15.74 12.34 -10.78
CA TYR A 124 -14.66 12.43 -9.80
C TYR A 124 -14.79 11.49 -8.60
N ASN A 125 -15.79 10.60 -8.60
CA ASN A 125 -16.06 9.69 -7.49
C ASN A 125 -16.69 8.40 -8.02
N VAL A 126 -15.96 7.30 -7.89
CA VAL A 126 -16.44 5.95 -8.19
C VAL A 126 -16.60 5.25 -6.85
N PRO A 127 -17.85 5.10 -6.35
CA PRO A 127 -18.06 4.41 -5.10
C PRO A 127 -17.79 2.92 -5.30
N PHE A 128 -16.66 2.46 -4.76
CA PHE A 128 -16.35 1.05 -4.72
C PHE A 128 -17.02 0.38 -3.53
N ILE A 129 -17.59 -0.79 -3.78
CA ILE A 129 -18.04 -1.71 -2.73
C ILE A 129 -17.03 -2.84 -2.68
N LEU A 130 -16.37 -2.98 -1.53
CA LEU A 130 -15.41 -4.05 -1.28
C LEU A 130 -16.16 -5.33 -0.90
N LEU A 131 -15.81 -6.42 -1.58
CA LEU A 131 -16.47 -7.71 -1.45
C LEU A 131 -15.44 -8.79 -1.17
N LYS A 132 -15.76 -9.64 -0.21
CA LYS A 132 -14.83 -10.65 0.32
C LYS A 132 -14.38 -11.65 -0.75
N ASP A 133 -15.34 -12.16 -1.52
CA ASP A 133 -15.16 -13.29 -2.42
C ASP A 133 -16.17 -13.24 -3.60
N ALA A 134 -16.07 -14.22 -4.51
CA ALA A 134 -16.92 -14.30 -5.70
C ALA A 134 -18.41 -14.55 -5.37
N SER A 135 -18.72 -15.16 -4.22
CA SER A 135 -20.11 -15.35 -3.77
C SER A 135 -20.73 -14.01 -3.39
N ALA A 136 -19.97 -13.15 -2.70
CA ALA A 136 -20.38 -11.79 -2.39
C ALA A 136 -20.58 -10.94 -3.66
N VAL A 137 -19.74 -11.11 -4.69
CA VAL A 137 -19.93 -10.48 -6.02
C VAL A 137 -21.24 -10.93 -6.64
N THR A 138 -21.49 -12.24 -6.70
CA THR A 138 -22.73 -12.79 -7.29
C THR A 138 -23.98 -12.28 -6.55
N SER A 139 -23.91 -12.22 -5.22
CA SER A 139 -25.00 -11.70 -4.39
C SER A 139 -25.25 -10.21 -4.63
N PHE A 140 -24.18 -9.42 -4.74
CA PHE A 140 -24.25 -7.99 -5.05
C PHE A 140 -24.90 -7.74 -6.43
N LEU A 141 -24.47 -8.49 -7.45
CA LEU A 141 -25.02 -8.41 -8.80
C LEU A 141 -26.50 -8.83 -8.85
N GLY A 142 -26.89 -9.85 -8.08
CA GLY A 142 -28.29 -10.31 -8.02
C GLY A 142 -29.25 -9.30 -7.38
N GLN A 143 -28.78 -8.45 -6.46
CA GLN A 143 -29.58 -7.41 -5.81
C GLN A 143 -29.70 -6.14 -6.66
N LYS A 144 -28.68 -5.83 -7.46
CA LYS A 144 -28.63 -4.62 -8.29
C LYS A 144 -29.22 -4.92 -9.67
N ARG A 145 -30.44 -4.45 -9.93
CA ARG A 145 -31.04 -4.43 -11.28
C ARG A 145 -30.33 -3.48 -12.27
N SER A 146 -29.12 -2.98 -11.95
CA SER A 146 -28.42 -1.92 -12.70
C SER A 146 -27.70 -2.44 -13.95
N LEU A 147 -27.58 -1.57 -14.96
CA LEU A 147 -27.23 -1.87 -16.35
C LEU A 147 -25.73 -2.10 -16.67
N SER A 148 -24.81 -2.03 -15.70
CA SER A 148 -23.44 -2.55 -15.84
C SER A 148 -22.69 -2.44 -14.51
N CYS A 149 -21.90 -3.48 -14.20
CA CYS A 149 -21.02 -3.51 -13.04
C CYS A 149 -19.61 -3.83 -13.52
N THR A 150 -18.64 -3.07 -13.03
CA THR A 150 -17.22 -3.35 -13.21
C THR A 150 -16.66 -3.93 -11.92
N THR A 151 -15.87 -4.98 -12.04
CA THR A 151 -15.27 -5.69 -10.91
C THR A 151 -13.76 -5.69 -11.09
N LEU A 152 -13.05 -5.26 -10.04
CA LEU A 152 -11.60 -5.37 -9.92
C LEU A 152 -11.30 -6.56 -9.02
N ASP A 153 -10.43 -7.47 -9.48
CA ASP A 153 -9.85 -8.52 -8.63
C ASP A 153 -8.54 -8.00 -8.03
N LEU A 154 -8.60 -7.57 -6.77
CA LEU A 154 -7.49 -6.97 -6.03
C LEU A 154 -6.38 -7.98 -5.76
N LYS A 155 -6.74 -9.25 -5.59
CA LYS A 155 -5.77 -10.34 -5.47
C LYS A 155 -5.03 -10.53 -6.79
N LYS A 156 -5.74 -10.57 -7.91
CA LYS A 156 -5.09 -10.75 -9.22
C LYS A 156 -4.18 -9.56 -9.57
N ILE A 157 -4.57 -8.33 -9.20
CA ILE A 157 -3.71 -7.16 -9.33
C ILE A 157 -2.41 -7.35 -8.53
N ALA A 158 -2.51 -7.78 -7.27
CA ALA A 158 -1.35 -8.04 -6.42
C ALA A 158 -0.42 -9.12 -7.02
N GLU A 159 -0.99 -10.25 -7.44
CA GLU A 159 -0.24 -11.33 -8.10
C GLU A 159 0.47 -10.83 -9.36
N THR A 160 -0.21 -10.03 -10.18
CA THR A 160 0.39 -9.47 -11.41
C THR A 160 1.60 -8.60 -11.10
N ILE A 161 1.54 -7.81 -10.02
CA ILE A 161 2.67 -6.97 -9.60
C ILE A 161 3.85 -7.85 -9.15
N VAL A 162 3.59 -8.84 -8.31
CA VAL A 162 4.63 -9.74 -7.75
C VAL A 162 5.26 -10.58 -8.85
N GLU A 163 4.45 -11.16 -9.75
CA GLU A 163 4.93 -11.97 -10.89
C GLU A 163 5.78 -11.15 -11.87
N ALA A 164 5.47 -9.87 -12.08
CA ALA A 164 6.20 -9.00 -12.99
C ALA A 164 7.41 -8.30 -12.35
N ALA A 165 7.55 -8.37 -11.02
CA ALA A 165 8.68 -7.81 -10.31
C ALA A 165 9.87 -8.79 -10.36
N ASP A 166 11.00 -8.34 -10.92
CA ASP A 166 12.25 -9.14 -10.95
C ASP A 166 12.95 -9.24 -9.58
N LYS A 167 12.36 -8.66 -8.54
CA LYS A 167 12.92 -8.62 -7.19
C LYS A 167 11.77 -8.59 -6.16
N PRO A 168 12.04 -9.03 -4.93
CA PRO A 168 11.07 -8.93 -3.84
C PRO A 168 10.60 -7.50 -3.62
N LEU A 169 9.31 -7.34 -3.35
CA LEU A 169 8.68 -6.04 -3.11
C LEU A 169 9.09 -5.46 -1.73
N TRP A 170 9.37 -6.33 -0.76
CA TRP A 170 9.86 -5.93 0.55
C TRP A 170 11.07 -6.74 0.98
N THR A 171 11.84 -6.17 1.92
CA THR A 171 12.88 -6.87 2.67
C THR A 171 12.55 -6.84 4.15
N LEU A 172 12.60 -7.99 4.82
CA LEU A 172 12.46 -8.07 6.27
C LEU A 172 13.73 -7.52 6.94
N LYS A 173 13.57 -6.58 7.86
CA LYS A 173 14.66 -5.95 8.61
C LYS A 173 14.46 -6.09 10.12
N PRO A 174 15.54 -6.11 10.93
CA PRO A 174 15.44 -6.15 12.38
C PRO A 174 14.92 -4.83 12.97
N GLY A 175 14.30 -4.94 14.15
CA GLY A 175 13.88 -3.81 14.97
C GLY A 175 12.65 -3.07 14.46
N PRO A 176 12.26 -1.99 15.16
CA PRO A 176 11.15 -1.15 14.75
C PRO A 176 11.45 -0.37 13.48
N ASP A 177 10.42 -0.05 12.71
CA ASP A 177 10.57 0.90 11.62
C ASP A 177 10.62 2.36 12.10
N GLU A 178 10.88 3.26 11.16
CA GLU A 178 10.92 4.70 11.44
C GLU A 178 9.57 5.23 11.96
N GLU A 179 8.44 4.68 11.51
CA GLU A 179 7.11 5.13 11.92
C GLU A 179 6.82 4.75 13.38
N GLU A 180 7.14 3.53 13.79
CA GLU A 180 7.07 3.08 15.18
C GLU A 180 7.94 3.95 16.09
N ILE A 181 9.15 4.31 15.63
CA ILE A 181 10.04 5.23 16.36
C ILE A 181 9.40 6.63 16.47
N GLN A 182 8.83 7.17 15.39
CA GLN A 182 8.19 8.49 15.40
C GLN A 182 6.93 8.52 16.27
N ASP A 183 6.15 7.44 16.29
CA ASP A 183 4.99 7.32 17.17
C ASP A 183 5.42 7.21 18.63
N ALA A 184 6.45 6.42 18.93
CA ALA A 184 7.08 6.38 20.25
C ALA A 184 7.53 7.76 20.70
N TYR A 185 8.19 8.53 19.83
CA TYR A 185 8.59 9.91 20.13
C TYR A 185 7.42 10.81 20.48
N ARG A 186 6.31 10.70 19.73
CA ARG A 186 5.09 11.47 19.98
C ARG A 186 4.46 11.12 21.33
N CYS A 187 4.33 9.83 21.62
CA CYS A 187 3.79 9.33 22.89
C CYS A 187 4.69 9.72 24.07
N ALA A 188 6.01 9.57 23.92
CA ALA A 188 6.99 9.99 24.92
C ALA A 188 6.88 11.49 25.23
N GLY A 189 6.70 12.33 24.20
CA GLY A 189 6.44 13.77 24.34
C GLY A 189 5.12 14.11 25.02
N TRP A 190 4.16 13.18 25.06
CA TRP A 190 2.91 13.30 25.82
C TRP A 190 2.99 12.70 27.24
N GLY A 191 4.17 12.23 27.65
CA GLY A 191 4.43 11.69 28.98
C GLY A 191 4.20 10.19 29.13
N ASP A 192 4.14 9.44 28.02
CA ASP A 192 4.06 7.98 28.06
C ASP A 192 5.42 7.37 28.49
N LEU A 193 5.48 6.85 29.71
CA LEU A 193 6.71 6.27 30.29
C LEU A 193 7.18 5.01 29.54
N GLU A 194 6.26 4.20 29.00
CA GLU A 194 6.64 2.98 28.27
C GLU A 194 7.30 3.35 26.94
N ALA A 195 6.80 4.39 26.26
CA ALA A 195 7.41 4.91 25.03
C ALA A 195 8.81 5.51 25.30
N GLN A 196 8.97 6.21 26.42
CA GLN A 196 10.24 6.79 26.85
C GLN A 196 11.28 5.70 27.14
N GLU A 197 10.91 4.67 27.90
CA GLU A 197 11.79 3.53 28.20
C GLU A 197 12.18 2.79 26.92
N ALA A 198 11.21 2.53 26.03
CA ALA A 198 11.45 1.86 24.78
C ALA A 198 12.45 2.60 23.88
N LEU A 199 12.33 3.92 23.72
CA LEU A 199 13.27 4.73 22.94
C LEU A 199 14.69 4.63 23.51
N ILE A 200 14.84 4.64 24.84
CA ILE A 200 16.12 4.46 25.53
C ILE A 200 16.69 3.06 25.25
N GLU A 201 15.87 2.00 25.28
CA GLU A 201 16.30 0.62 25.02
C GLU A 201 16.93 0.44 23.63
N ILE A 202 16.46 1.20 22.63
CA ILE A 202 17.03 1.19 21.27
C ILE A 202 18.11 2.26 21.04
N GLY A 203 18.58 2.91 22.12
CA GLY A 203 19.69 3.87 22.10
C GLY A 203 19.32 5.26 21.59
N ILE A 204 18.03 5.62 21.61
CA ILE A 204 17.55 6.92 21.19
C ILE A 204 17.33 7.81 22.42
N ASP A 205 18.08 8.91 22.50
CA ASP A 205 17.85 9.96 23.50
C ASP A 205 16.65 10.82 23.09
N TRP A 206 15.50 10.52 23.68
CA TRP A 206 14.26 11.24 23.39
C TRP A 206 14.14 12.57 24.15
N ALA A 207 14.98 12.77 25.18
CA ALA A 207 14.84 13.85 26.15
C ALA A 207 15.73 15.07 25.86
N GLY A 208 16.26 15.18 24.64
CA GLY A 208 17.21 16.21 24.19
C GLY A 208 17.08 17.54 24.93
N GLU A 209 17.92 17.70 25.96
CA GLU A 209 18.08 18.84 26.88
C GLU A 209 16.85 19.30 27.70
N VAL A 210 16.70 18.75 28.92
CA VAL A 210 16.38 19.54 30.14
C VAL A 210 17.12 18.97 31.36
N PHE A 211 18.45 18.95 31.38
CA PHE A 211 19.23 18.98 32.62
C PHE A 211 20.57 19.68 32.37
N GLY A 212 20.55 21.00 32.58
CA GLY A 212 21.68 21.92 32.60
C GLY A 212 21.20 23.28 33.12
#